data_AF-A0A0J7JA73-F1
#
_entry.id   AF-A0A0J7JA73-F1
#
_cell.length_a   1.000
_cell.length_b   1.000
_cell.length_c   1.000
_cell.angle_alpha   90.00
_cell.angle_beta   90.00
_cell.angle_gamma   90.00
#
_symmetry.space_group_name_H-M   'P 1'
#
loop_
_entity.id
_entity.type
_entity.pdbx_description
1 polymer ?
#
loop_
_entity_poly.entity_id
_entity_poly.type
_entity_poly.pdbx_seq_one_letter_code
_entity_poly.pdbx_strand_id
1 'polypeptide(L)'
;MTVNFSVKPASAGRLILFFLVSLLAGCASSPNWPGQAAAPGSPALPERVVLEDVPFFPQERYQCGPASLAMMLNSQGLETSPEILKELVYIPGREGALQVEMVAAARAHGMLVYPLDGSLESLLREVAAGHPVLVMQNLRFGWWPQWHFAVVIGYDQQQRDLILHTDTRERQPVDIEVFHNTWGRADNWAMTILPPDQVPATAEPLRFLQSAHDLETTGRTNAAAVAYSTAESTWPGQPAAPMARGNLAWQLGRQHAATQHFLRTVRHFPDFAEGWNNLAFALDATGCPITAHAAASCAAMLAPARFGNSELLNPQPGAAPDGCPALPACPP
;
A
#
# COMPACT_ATOMS: atom_id res chain seq x y z
N MET A 1 66.92 27.70 46.38
CA MET A 1 65.62 28.13 45.83
C MET A 1 64.85 26.89 45.43
N THR A 2 63.87 26.50 46.23
CA THR A 2 62.92 25.41 45.93
C THR A 2 61.61 26.06 45.48
N VAL A 3 61.22 25.85 44.22
CA VAL A 3 59.94 26.33 43.69
C VAL A 3 58.95 25.17 43.72
N ASN A 4 57.95 25.29 44.59
CA ASN A 4 56.82 24.37 44.69
C ASN A 4 55.78 24.73 43.62
N PHE A 5 55.52 23.84 42.66
CA PHE A 5 54.36 23.97 41.77
C PHE A 5 53.20 23.13 42.30
N SER A 6 52.18 23.83 42.79
CA SER A 6 50.90 23.27 43.22
C SER A 6 50.11 22.80 42.00
N VAL A 7 49.87 21.49 41.90
CA VAL A 7 48.95 20.91 40.92
C VAL A 7 47.53 21.08 41.45
N LYS A 8 46.65 21.75 40.70
CA LYS A 8 45.19 21.66 40.88
C LYS A 8 44.58 20.84 39.75
N PRO A 9 44.18 19.57 39.97
CA PRO A 9 43.40 18.80 39.01
C PRO A 9 41.93 18.82 39.46
N ALA A 10 41.12 19.76 38.97
CA ALA A 10 39.69 19.77 39.32
C ALA A 10 38.74 20.21 38.19
N SER A 11 39.26 20.78 37.09
CA SER A 11 38.42 21.29 35.99
C SER A 11 38.23 20.30 34.84
N ALA A 12 39.24 19.47 34.54
CA ALA A 12 39.18 18.55 33.40
C ALA A 12 38.19 17.38 33.59
N GLY A 13 38.10 16.81 34.80
CA GLY A 13 37.17 15.72 35.11
C GLY A 13 35.70 16.13 35.06
N ARG A 14 35.40 17.39 35.40
CA ARG A 14 34.02 17.93 35.33
C ARG A 14 33.57 18.18 33.90
N LEU A 15 34.47 18.64 33.01
CA LEU A 15 34.14 18.83 31.60
C LEU A 15 33.87 17.50 30.87
N ILE A 16 34.67 16.47 31.14
CA ILE A 16 34.50 15.14 30.55
C ILE A 16 33.18 14.50 31.01
N LEU A 17 32.84 14.62 32.30
CA LEU A 17 31.59 14.10 32.83
C LEU A 17 30.36 14.83 32.24
N PHE A 18 30.41 16.15 32.09
CA PHE A 18 29.35 16.92 31.44
C PHE A 18 29.21 16.56 29.95
N PHE A 19 30.31 16.28 29.25
CA PHE A 19 30.26 15.84 27.86
C PHE A 19 29.67 14.43 27.73
N LEU A 20 30.01 13.50 28.64
CA LEU A 20 29.44 12.15 28.69
C LEU A 20 27.94 12.15 29.01
N VAL A 21 27.51 13.00 29.95
CA VAL A 21 26.08 13.14 30.32
C VAL A 21 25.28 13.78 29.19
N SER A 22 25.87 14.76 28.47
CA SER A 22 25.26 15.37 27.27
C SER A 22 25.09 14.38 26.12
N LEU A 23 26.03 13.43 25.96
CA LEU A 23 25.95 12.36 24.95
C LEU A 23 24.89 11.29 25.29
N LEU A 24 24.50 11.16 26.56
CA LEU A 24 23.44 10.27 27.02
C LEU A 24 22.06 10.95 27.07
N ALA A 25 22.00 12.28 26.95
CA ALA A 25 20.76 13.04 26.82
C ALA A 25 20.22 13.08 25.37
N GLY A 26 20.50 12.04 24.58
CA GLY A 26 19.74 11.78 23.37
C GLY A 26 18.29 11.60 23.76
N CYS A 27 17.40 12.47 23.26
CA CYS A 27 15.97 12.35 23.49
C CYS A 27 15.51 11.01 22.90
N ALA A 28 15.44 9.97 23.72
CA ALA A 28 14.67 8.78 23.41
C ALA A 28 13.20 9.21 23.46
N SER A 29 12.70 9.76 22.35
CA SER A 29 11.28 9.97 22.16
C SER A 29 10.62 8.60 22.15
N SER A 30 10.00 8.21 23.26
CA SER A 30 9.15 7.03 23.27
C SER A 30 7.99 7.28 22.29
N PRO A 31 7.70 6.32 21.40
CA PRO A 31 6.48 6.42 20.60
C PRO A 31 5.30 6.49 21.57
N ASN A 32 4.51 7.55 21.45
CA ASN A 32 3.23 7.60 22.13
C ASN A 32 2.37 6.48 21.55
N TRP A 33 1.76 5.67 22.43
CA TRP A 33 0.67 4.82 21.99
C TRP A 33 -0.38 5.75 21.41
N PRO A 34 -0.88 5.53 20.18
CA PRO A 34 -1.90 6.41 19.61
C PRO A 34 -3.05 6.47 20.60
N GLY A 35 -3.20 7.64 21.23
CA GLY A 35 -4.18 7.83 22.30
C GLY A 35 -5.59 7.71 21.71
N GLN A 36 -6.59 7.63 22.58
CA GLN A 36 -8.01 7.65 22.20
C GLN A 36 -8.41 8.88 21.36
N ALA A 37 -7.55 9.90 21.26
CA ALA A 37 -7.67 11.00 20.31
C ALA A 37 -7.30 10.53 18.89
N ALA A 38 -8.09 9.59 18.37
CA ALA A 38 -8.15 9.31 16.94
C ALA A 38 -8.57 10.58 16.18
N ALA A 39 -8.25 10.65 14.88
CA ALA A 39 -8.85 11.65 14.01
C ALA A 39 -10.38 11.67 14.19
N PRO A 40 -11.04 12.85 14.14
CA PRO A 40 -12.48 12.95 14.33
C PRO A 40 -13.25 11.97 13.43
N GLY A 41 -14.01 11.05 14.02
CA GLY A 41 -14.83 10.07 13.30
C GLY A 41 -14.23 8.67 13.15
N SER A 42 -12.99 8.43 13.59
CA SER A 42 -12.41 7.09 13.59
C SER A 42 -12.76 6.31 14.87
N PRO A 43 -13.15 5.02 14.77
CA PRO A 43 -13.44 4.21 15.94
C PRO A 43 -12.20 4.03 16.81
N ALA A 44 -12.43 3.94 18.13
CA ALA A 44 -11.38 3.67 19.10
C ALA A 44 -10.81 2.25 18.90
N LEU A 45 -9.50 2.12 19.09
CA LEU A 45 -8.84 0.82 19.08
C LEU A 45 -9.25 0.00 20.32
N PRO A 46 -9.55 -1.30 20.18
CA PRO A 46 -9.70 -2.20 21.33
C PRO A 46 -8.47 -2.20 22.23
N GLU A 47 -8.62 -2.52 23.52
CA GLU A 47 -7.46 -2.55 24.45
C GLU A 47 -6.44 -3.63 24.10
N ARG A 48 -6.90 -4.76 23.56
CA ARG A 48 -6.06 -5.90 23.18
C ARG A 48 -6.67 -6.60 21.97
N VAL A 49 -5.82 -6.97 21.02
CA VAL A 49 -6.19 -7.77 19.84
C VAL A 49 -5.12 -8.83 19.62
N VAL A 50 -5.53 -10.06 19.31
CA VAL A 50 -4.66 -11.13 18.81
C VAL A 50 -5.41 -11.87 17.72
N LEU A 51 -4.80 -11.97 16.54
CA LEU A 51 -5.32 -12.70 15.40
C LEU A 51 -4.93 -14.18 15.55
N GLU A 52 -5.84 -14.99 16.08
CA GLU A 52 -5.55 -16.39 16.43
C GLU A 52 -5.38 -17.32 15.23
N ASP A 53 -5.95 -16.93 14.08
CA ASP A 53 -5.98 -17.74 12.86
C ASP A 53 -4.79 -17.50 11.93
N VAL A 54 -3.85 -16.61 12.30
CA VAL A 54 -2.62 -16.44 11.53
C VAL A 54 -1.72 -17.65 11.80
N PRO A 55 -1.41 -18.49 10.79
CA PRO A 55 -0.58 -19.66 11.02
C PRO A 55 0.85 -19.26 11.35
N PHE A 56 1.55 -20.12 12.08
CA PHE A 56 2.95 -19.92 12.42
C PHE A 56 3.85 -20.88 11.65
N PHE A 57 4.82 -20.32 10.91
CA PHE A 57 5.92 -21.07 10.31
C PHE A 57 7.23 -20.63 10.98
N PRO A 58 7.97 -21.53 11.66
CA PRO A 58 9.21 -21.17 12.32
C PRO A 58 10.23 -20.69 11.29
N GLN A 59 10.82 -19.52 11.54
CA GLN A 59 11.75 -18.90 10.60
C GLN A 59 13.17 -19.43 10.85
N GLU A 60 13.48 -20.59 10.30
CA GLU A 60 14.83 -21.14 10.36
C GLU A 60 15.83 -20.29 9.57
N ARG A 61 17.13 -20.59 9.71
CA ARG A 61 18.22 -19.78 9.13
C ARG A 61 17.95 -19.48 7.65
N TYR A 62 17.92 -18.19 7.31
CA TYR A 62 17.67 -17.64 5.97
C TYR A 62 16.25 -17.79 5.41
N GLN A 63 15.26 -18.13 6.24
CA GLN A 63 13.87 -18.36 5.83
C GLN A 63 12.87 -17.30 6.34
N CYS A 64 13.34 -16.22 7.00
CA CYS A 64 12.43 -15.21 7.56
C CYS A 64 11.50 -14.57 6.51
N GLY A 65 11.97 -14.37 5.28
CA GLY A 65 11.15 -13.93 4.14
C GLY A 65 10.09 -14.96 3.74
N PRO A 66 10.47 -16.14 3.20
CA PRO A 66 9.51 -17.16 2.79
C PRO A 66 8.50 -17.53 3.88
N ALA A 67 8.94 -17.66 5.13
CA ALA A 67 8.06 -17.99 6.25
C ALA A 67 7.08 -16.86 6.58
N SER A 68 7.52 -15.61 6.65
CA SER A 68 6.61 -14.49 6.88
C SER A 68 5.61 -14.32 5.74
N LEU A 69 6.04 -14.51 4.49
CA LEU A 69 5.13 -14.49 3.35
C LEU A 69 4.12 -15.64 3.40
N ALA A 70 4.54 -16.86 3.78
CA ALA A 70 3.64 -17.99 3.96
C ALA A 70 2.58 -17.67 5.02
N MET A 71 2.96 -17.11 6.17
CA MET A 71 2.00 -16.71 7.21
C MET A 71 0.96 -15.71 6.68
N MET A 72 1.43 -14.68 5.96
CA MET A 72 0.54 -13.68 5.35
C MET A 72 -0.42 -14.29 4.32
N LEU A 73 0.08 -15.10 3.39
CA LEU A 73 -0.75 -15.69 2.33
C LEU A 73 -1.75 -16.71 2.88
N ASN A 74 -1.34 -17.58 3.81
CA ASN A 74 -2.22 -18.58 4.41
C ASN A 74 -3.29 -17.93 5.32
N SER A 75 -3.00 -16.78 5.95
CA SER A 75 -4.03 -16.02 6.69
C SER A 75 -5.18 -15.55 5.79
N GLN A 76 -4.96 -15.50 4.47
CA GLN A 76 -5.96 -15.15 3.46
C GLN A 76 -6.58 -16.37 2.77
N GLY A 77 -6.35 -17.58 3.32
CA GLY A 77 -6.92 -18.83 2.82
C GLY A 77 -6.15 -19.47 1.66
N LEU A 78 -4.94 -19.02 1.33
CA LEU A 78 -4.08 -19.72 0.38
C LEU A 78 -3.41 -20.92 1.05
N GLU A 79 -3.14 -21.98 0.29
CA GLU A 79 -2.37 -23.14 0.76
C GLU A 79 -0.95 -23.06 0.20
N THR A 80 -0.01 -22.51 0.97
CA THR A 80 1.40 -22.40 0.57
C THR A 80 2.34 -22.59 1.76
N SER A 81 3.63 -22.77 1.52
CA SER A 81 4.61 -23.01 2.58
C SER A 81 5.92 -22.26 2.33
N PRO A 82 6.75 -22.06 3.37
CA PRO A 82 8.06 -21.45 3.21
C PRO A 82 8.93 -22.16 2.15
N GLU A 83 8.83 -23.49 2.05
CA GLU A 83 9.58 -24.31 1.10
C GLU A 83 9.17 -24.02 -0.35
N ILE A 84 7.87 -23.86 -0.60
CA ILE A 84 7.35 -23.51 -1.93
C ILE A 84 7.77 -22.08 -2.31
N LEU A 85 7.66 -21.15 -1.36
CA LEU A 85 7.93 -19.73 -1.59
C LEU A 85 9.42 -19.41 -1.68
N LYS A 86 10.30 -20.26 -1.15
CA LYS A 86 11.74 -20.06 -1.19
C LYS A 86 12.25 -19.80 -2.61
N GLU A 87 11.77 -20.55 -3.59
CA GLU A 87 12.17 -20.38 -5.00
C GLU A 87 11.74 -19.02 -5.60
N LEU A 88 10.76 -18.35 -4.99
CA LEU A 88 10.25 -17.06 -5.45
C LEU A 88 10.91 -15.86 -4.77
N VAL A 89 11.33 -16.02 -3.50
CA VAL A 89 11.80 -14.87 -2.68
C VAL A 89 13.23 -14.97 -2.16
N TYR A 90 13.85 -16.16 -2.17
CA TYR A 90 15.19 -16.35 -1.63
C TYR A 90 16.28 -15.97 -2.64
N ILE A 91 17.21 -15.12 -2.21
CA ILE A 91 18.38 -14.74 -2.99
C ILE A 91 19.63 -15.35 -2.34
N PRO A 92 20.27 -16.36 -2.98
CA PRO A 92 21.44 -17.03 -2.41
C PRO A 92 22.59 -16.08 -2.08
N GLY A 93 22.90 -15.12 -2.97
CA GLY A 93 24.00 -14.16 -2.77
C GLY A 93 23.76 -13.13 -1.66
N ARG A 94 22.53 -13.06 -1.12
CA ARG A 94 22.18 -12.20 0.02
C ARG A 94 21.77 -12.99 1.26
N GLU A 95 21.77 -14.32 1.17
CA GLU A 95 21.32 -15.24 2.21
C GLU A 95 19.97 -14.84 2.82
N GLY A 96 19.02 -14.36 1.99
CA GLY A 96 17.73 -13.85 2.47
C GLY A 96 16.81 -13.37 1.34
N ALA A 97 15.71 -12.70 1.71
CA ALA A 97 14.77 -12.07 0.79
C ALA A 97 14.84 -10.53 0.93
N LEU A 98 14.47 -9.77 -0.11
CA LEU A 98 14.25 -8.32 0.02
C LEU A 98 12.78 -8.00 -0.06
N GLN A 99 12.46 -6.75 0.31
CA GLN A 99 11.11 -6.22 0.29
C GLN A 99 10.46 -6.35 -1.09
N VAL A 100 11.23 -6.17 -2.17
CA VAL A 100 10.71 -6.21 -3.54
C VAL A 100 10.33 -7.63 -3.97
N GLU A 101 11.07 -8.66 -3.56
CA GLU A 101 10.72 -10.06 -3.85
C GLU A 101 9.48 -10.49 -3.06
N MET A 102 9.36 -10.05 -1.80
CA MET A 102 8.18 -10.30 -0.97
C MET A 102 6.92 -9.74 -1.63
N VAL A 103 6.99 -8.49 -2.11
CA VAL A 103 5.90 -7.82 -2.84
C VAL A 103 5.59 -8.55 -4.15
N ALA A 104 6.61 -8.87 -4.94
CA ALA A 104 6.45 -9.52 -6.24
C ALA A 104 5.83 -10.92 -6.09
N ALA A 105 6.27 -11.71 -5.10
CA ALA A 105 5.73 -13.04 -4.84
C ALA A 105 4.27 -12.98 -4.37
N ALA A 106 3.91 -12.06 -3.46
CA ALA A 106 2.52 -11.88 -3.06
C ALA A 106 1.61 -11.53 -4.26
N ARG A 107 2.05 -10.61 -5.12
CA ARG A 107 1.35 -10.27 -6.38
C ARG A 107 1.30 -11.47 -7.33
N ALA A 108 2.34 -12.30 -7.37
CA ALA A 108 2.35 -13.49 -8.19
C ALA A 108 1.20 -14.45 -7.84
N HIS A 109 0.77 -14.45 -6.57
CA HIS A 109 -0.41 -15.15 -6.07
C HIS A 109 -1.74 -14.42 -6.26
N GLY A 110 -1.75 -13.28 -6.98
CA GLY A 110 -2.97 -12.49 -7.25
C GLY A 110 -3.42 -11.63 -6.07
N MET A 111 -2.57 -11.46 -5.05
CA MET A 111 -2.90 -10.70 -3.85
C MET A 111 -2.64 -9.20 -4.04
N LEU A 112 -3.54 -8.38 -3.50
CA LEU A 112 -3.34 -6.95 -3.37
C LEU A 112 -2.36 -6.68 -2.22
N VAL A 113 -1.23 -6.08 -2.54
CA VAL A 113 -0.21 -5.68 -1.56
C VAL A 113 -0.38 -4.20 -1.27
N TYR A 114 -0.84 -3.88 -0.06
CA TYR A 114 -1.09 -2.51 0.35
C TYR A 114 0.00 -2.00 1.30
N PRO A 115 0.84 -1.05 0.88
CA PRO A 115 1.83 -0.44 1.75
C PRO A 115 1.16 0.49 2.77
N LEU A 116 1.55 0.38 4.03
CA LEU A 116 1.12 1.32 5.08
C LEU A 116 1.94 2.61 5.02
N ASP A 117 1.48 3.64 5.72
CA ASP A 117 2.13 4.96 5.78
C ASP A 117 3.35 5.02 6.73
N GLY A 118 3.72 3.90 7.35
CA GLY A 118 4.81 3.81 8.32
C GLY A 118 4.45 4.34 9.72
N SER A 119 3.18 4.67 9.97
CA SER A 119 2.71 5.05 11.31
C SER A 119 2.31 3.81 12.13
N LEU A 120 2.56 3.88 13.44
CA LEU A 120 2.09 2.86 14.37
C LEU A 120 0.56 2.79 14.41
N GLU A 121 -0.13 3.93 14.26
CA GLU A 121 -1.59 3.98 14.26
C GLU A 121 -2.18 3.15 13.12
N SER A 122 -1.68 3.33 11.88
CA SER A 122 -2.17 2.56 10.74
C SER A 122 -1.92 1.06 10.91
N LEU A 123 -0.74 0.69 11.44
CA LEU A 123 -0.44 -0.71 11.76
C LEU A 123 -1.42 -1.30 12.79
N LEU A 124 -1.69 -0.60 13.89
CA LEU A 124 -2.62 -1.07 14.92
C LEU A 124 -4.06 -1.15 14.39
N ARG A 125 -4.48 -0.22 13.51
CA ARG A 125 -5.80 -0.24 12.88
C ARG A 125 -6.00 -1.43 11.96
N GLU A 126 -5.00 -1.79 11.15
CA GLU A 126 -5.07 -2.99 10.31
C GLU A 126 -5.20 -4.25 11.16
N VAL A 127 -4.36 -4.39 12.19
CA VAL A 127 -4.43 -5.53 13.11
C VAL A 127 -5.78 -5.59 13.82
N ALA A 128 -6.31 -4.45 14.27
CA ALA A 128 -7.63 -4.35 14.88
C ALA A 128 -8.78 -4.73 13.94
N ALA A 129 -8.59 -4.55 12.63
CA ALA A 129 -9.54 -4.91 11.60
C ALA A 129 -9.43 -6.37 11.15
N GLY A 130 -8.52 -7.17 11.74
CA GLY A 130 -8.32 -8.57 11.37
C GLY A 130 -7.21 -8.80 10.36
N HIS A 131 -6.47 -7.76 9.96
CA HIS A 131 -5.44 -7.86 8.93
C HIS A 131 -4.05 -7.96 9.58
N PRO A 132 -3.33 -9.11 9.45
CA PRO A 132 -1.95 -9.16 9.90
C PRO A 132 -1.10 -8.17 9.08
N VAL A 133 -0.01 -7.72 9.69
CA VAL A 133 0.90 -6.74 9.07
C VAL A 133 2.29 -7.33 8.96
N LEU A 134 2.77 -7.46 7.73
CA LEU A 134 4.15 -7.83 7.43
C LEU A 134 5.05 -6.61 7.63
N VAL A 135 6.08 -6.76 8.44
CA VAL A 135 7.03 -5.68 8.75
C VAL A 135 8.46 -6.12 8.51
N MET A 136 9.32 -5.14 8.26
CA MET A 136 10.77 -5.32 8.20
C MET A 136 11.40 -4.67 9.41
N GLN A 137 12.32 -5.36 10.07
CA GLN A 137 13.06 -4.84 11.21
C GLN A 137 14.56 -4.98 10.98
N ASN A 138 15.32 -4.06 11.57
CA ASN A 138 16.75 -4.26 11.79
C ASN A 138 16.98 -4.52 13.29
N LEU A 139 17.21 -5.79 13.62
CA LEU A 139 17.37 -6.26 15.01
C LEU A 139 18.73 -5.87 15.62
N ARG A 140 19.65 -5.33 14.81
CA ARG A 140 20.96 -4.84 15.25
C ARG A 140 21.13 -3.36 14.87
N PHE A 141 22.36 -2.86 14.99
CA PHE A 141 22.71 -1.47 14.70
C PHE A 141 22.90 -1.24 13.20
N GLY A 142 22.75 0.01 12.74
CA GLY A 142 22.85 0.35 11.30
C GLY A 142 24.20 -0.01 10.65
N TRP A 143 25.30 0.03 11.39
CA TRP A 143 26.65 -0.34 10.91
C TRP A 143 26.91 -1.86 10.91
N TRP A 144 26.03 -2.65 11.52
CA TRP A 144 26.05 -4.12 11.49
C TRP A 144 24.61 -4.64 11.49
N PRO A 145 23.88 -4.49 10.37
CA PRO A 145 22.47 -4.78 10.33
C PRO A 145 22.16 -6.27 10.49
N GLN A 146 21.00 -6.57 11.06
CA GLN A 146 20.35 -7.88 11.00
C GLN A 146 18.92 -7.66 10.53
N TRP A 147 18.74 -7.75 9.23
CA TRP A 147 17.46 -7.58 8.54
C TRP A 147 16.55 -8.78 8.81
N HIS A 148 15.30 -8.51 9.18
CA HIS A 148 14.38 -9.51 9.68
C HIS A 148 12.94 -9.20 9.32
N PHE A 149 12.27 -10.13 8.63
CA PHE A 149 10.82 -10.07 8.42
C PHE A 149 10.09 -10.68 9.60
N ALA A 150 9.03 -10.01 10.04
CA ALA A 150 8.12 -10.51 11.05
C ALA A 150 6.68 -10.18 10.68
N VAL A 151 5.74 -10.87 11.31
CA VAL A 151 4.30 -10.62 11.13
C VAL A 151 3.73 -10.15 12.44
N VAL A 152 3.22 -8.91 12.47
CA VAL A 152 2.45 -8.41 13.60
C VAL A 152 1.04 -8.98 13.50
N ILE A 153 0.62 -9.67 14.56
CA ILE A 153 -0.68 -10.36 14.65
C ILE A 153 -1.52 -9.85 15.81
N GLY A 154 -1.02 -8.89 16.58
CA GLY A 154 -1.73 -8.45 17.77
C GLY A 154 -1.01 -7.34 18.50
N TYR A 155 -1.66 -6.86 19.54
CA TYR A 155 -1.15 -5.85 20.44
C TYR A 155 -1.89 -5.87 21.78
N ASP A 156 -1.25 -5.35 22.81
CA ASP A 156 -1.82 -5.13 24.14
C ASP A 156 -1.47 -3.71 24.61
N GLN A 157 -2.49 -2.85 24.69
CA GLN A 157 -2.31 -1.45 25.06
C GLN A 157 -1.90 -1.27 26.53
N GLN A 158 -2.37 -2.14 27.44
CA GLN A 158 -2.05 -2.04 28.86
C GLN A 158 -0.58 -2.42 29.10
N GLN A 159 -0.12 -3.50 28.46
CA GLN A 159 1.26 -3.97 28.55
C GLN A 159 2.22 -3.18 27.64
N ARG A 160 1.68 -2.39 26.70
CA ARG A 160 2.43 -1.67 25.67
C ARG A 160 3.25 -2.59 24.75
N ASP A 161 2.67 -3.73 24.41
CA ASP A 161 3.32 -4.73 23.56
C ASP A 161 2.65 -4.81 22.19
N LEU A 162 3.47 -5.04 21.16
CA LEU A 162 3.03 -5.68 19.93
C LEU A 162 3.28 -7.18 20.02
N ILE A 163 2.39 -7.98 19.43
CA ILE A 163 2.46 -9.45 19.43
C ILE A 163 2.82 -9.90 18.02
N LEU A 164 3.98 -10.55 17.88
CA LEU A 164 4.57 -10.91 16.60
C LEU A 164 4.75 -12.42 16.46
N HIS A 165 4.54 -12.94 15.25
CA HIS A 165 5.27 -14.13 14.80
C HIS A 165 6.62 -13.70 14.25
N THR A 166 7.71 -14.16 14.88
CA THR A 166 9.06 -13.68 14.59
C THR A 166 10.11 -14.73 14.92
N ASP A 167 11.10 -14.92 14.02
CA ASP A 167 12.14 -15.93 14.21
C ASP A 167 11.49 -17.34 14.43
N THR A 168 12.00 -18.12 15.37
CA THR A 168 11.44 -19.39 15.83
C THR A 168 10.38 -19.24 16.93
N ARG A 169 9.87 -18.02 17.18
CA ARG A 169 8.95 -17.70 18.28
C ARG A 169 7.55 -17.34 17.78
N GLU A 170 6.58 -18.08 18.28
CA GLU A 170 5.16 -17.87 18.04
C GLU A 170 4.56 -16.86 19.04
N ARG A 171 3.68 -15.95 18.60
CA ARG A 171 2.96 -14.98 19.46
C ARG A 171 3.87 -14.26 20.48
N GLN A 172 5.06 -13.85 20.04
CA GLN A 172 6.04 -13.19 20.89
C GLN A 172 5.60 -11.75 21.23
N PRO A 173 5.39 -11.40 22.51
CA PRO A 173 5.23 -10.02 22.92
C PRO A 173 6.55 -9.27 22.77
N VAL A 174 6.48 -8.07 22.21
CA VAL A 174 7.60 -7.15 22.01
C VAL A 174 7.16 -5.77 22.45
N ASP A 175 7.87 -5.25 23.45
CA ASP A 175 7.72 -3.88 23.96
C ASP A 175 7.76 -2.85 22.81
N ILE A 176 6.82 -1.91 22.84
CA ILE A 176 6.61 -0.92 21.78
C ILE A 176 7.85 -0.08 21.49
N GLU A 177 8.63 0.32 22.51
CA GLU A 177 9.86 1.07 22.32
C GLU A 177 10.90 0.21 21.58
N VAL A 178 11.02 -1.07 21.91
CA VAL A 178 11.91 -2.01 21.19
C VAL A 178 11.47 -2.20 19.75
N PHE A 179 10.17 -2.42 19.53
CA PHE A 179 9.62 -2.57 18.19
C PHE A 179 9.85 -1.32 17.35
N HIS A 180 9.46 -0.15 17.84
CA HIS A 180 9.55 1.10 17.10
C HIS A 180 11.00 1.44 16.73
N ASN A 181 11.95 1.19 17.63
CA ASN A 181 13.37 1.40 17.35
C ASN A 181 13.92 0.45 16.27
N THR A 182 13.51 -0.81 16.26
CA THR A 182 13.99 -1.80 15.28
C THR A 182 13.28 -1.67 13.93
N TRP A 183 12.01 -1.27 13.92
CA TRP A 183 11.21 -0.96 12.74
C TRP A 183 11.63 0.36 12.09
N GLY A 184 11.92 1.40 12.88
CA GLY A 184 12.40 2.70 12.38
C GLY A 184 13.73 2.64 11.65
N ARG A 185 14.60 1.68 12.00
CA ARG A 185 15.84 1.40 11.26
C ARG A 185 15.61 0.77 9.87
N ALA A 186 14.40 0.31 9.60
CA ALA A 186 13.94 -0.23 8.33
C ALA A 186 12.94 0.72 7.65
N ASP A 187 13.06 2.03 7.92
CA ASP A 187 12.21 3.09 7.39
C ASP A 187 10.71 2.87 7.66
N ASN A 188 10.38 2.20 8.78
CA ASN A 188 9.02 1.81 9.15
C ASN A 188 8.28 1.05 8.03
N TRP A 189 9.01 0.24 7.26
CA TRP A 189 8.40 -0.53 6.18
C TRP A 189 7.38 -1.53 6.73
N ALA A 190 6.15 -1.44 6.23
CA ALA A 190 5.04 -2.29 6.61
C ALA A 190 4.02 -2.41 5.47
N MET A 191 3.37 -3.57 5.40
CA MET A 191 2.27 -3.80 4.46
C MET A 191 1.28 -4.82 4.99
N THR A 192 0.05 -4.71 4.52
CA THR A 192 -0.90 -5.83 4.57
C THR A 192 -1.07 -6.43 3.17
N ILE A 193 -1.40 -7.72 3.14
CA ILE A 193 -1.56 -8.50 1.91
C ILE A 193 -2.95 -9.11 1.98
N LEU A 194 -3.84 -8.66 1.10
CA LEU A 194 -5.26 -9.01 1.12
C LEU A 194 -5.72 -9.49 -0.27
N PRO A 195 -6.79 -10.30 -0.34
CA PRO A 195 -7.50 -10.54 -1.58
C PRO A 195 -7.96 -9.23 -2.24
N PRO A 196 -8.02 -9.15 -3.58
CA PRO A 196 -8.36 -7.91 -4.28
C PRO A 196 -9.81 -7.46 -4.08
N ASP A 197 -10.69 -8.30 -3.54
CA ASP A 197 -12.07 -7.98 -3.16
C ASP A 197 -12.19 -7.39 -1.75
N GLN A 198 -11.08 -7.27 -1.01
CA GLN A 198 -11.03 -6.68 0.32
C GLN A 198 -10.33 -5.31 0.31
N VAL A 199 -10.72 -4.47 1.27
CA VAL A 199 -10.16 -3.12 1.44
C VAL A 199 -9.42 -3.05 2.77
N PRO A 200 -8.13 -2.69 2.79
CA PRO A 200 -7.39 -2.41 4.02
C PRO A 200 -8.14 -1.38 4.90
N ALA A 201 -8.09 -1.52 6.21
CA ALA A 201 -8.80 -0.65 7.13
C ALA A 201 -8.32 0.82 7.09
N THR A 202 -7.09 1.03 6.63
CA THR A 202 -6.43 2.32 6.46
C THR A 202 -6.31 2.73 4.99
N ALA A 203 -7.10 2.09 4.11
CA ALA A 203 -7.01 2.31 2.69
C ALA A 203 -7.38 3.75 2.28
N GLU A 204 -6.37 4.47 1.77
CA GLU A 204 -6.58 5.67 0.98
C GLU A 204 -6.84 5.34 -0.50
N PRO A 205 -7.82 5.98 -1.16
CA PRO A 205 -8.25 5.68 -2.53
C PRO A 205 -7.12 5.61 -3.55
N LEU A 206 -6.26 6.63 -3.59
CA LEU A 206 -5.16 6.69 -4.56
C LEU A 206 -4.12 5.60 -4.29
N ARG A 207 -3.79 5.35 -3.03
CA ARG A 207 -2.82 4.30 -2.65
C ARG A 207 -3.35 2.90 -2.98
N PHE A 208 -4.64 2.67 -2.76
CA PHE A 208 -5.29 1.41 -3.12
C PHE A 208 -5.29 1.21 -4.65
N LEU A 209 -5.61 2.26 -5.42
CA LEU A 209 -5.56 2.19 -6.87
C LEU A 209 -4.15 1.97 -7.42
N GLN A 210 -3.12 2.49 -6.76
CA GLN A 210 -1.72 2.15 -7.07
C GLN A 210 -1.44 0.66 -6.86
N SER A 211 -1.86 0.08 -5.74
CA SER A 211 -1.75 -1.37 -5.50
C SER A 211 -2.53 -2.21 -6.52
N ALA A 212 -3.70 -1.73 -6.98
CA ALA A 212 -4.47 -2.38 -8.05
C ALA A 212 -3.77 -2.28 -9.41
N HIS A 213 -3.17 -1.12 -9.73
CA HIS A 213 -2.38 -0.92 -10.94
C HIS A 213 -1.10 -1.76 -10.96
N ASP A 214 -0.51 -2.02 -9.80
CA ASP A 214 0.62 -2.93 -9.68
C ASP A 214 0.23 -4.38 -10.04
N LEU A 215 -1.00 -4.82 -9.75
CA LEU A 215 -1.51 -6.10 -10.23
C LEU A 215 -1.69 -6.10 -11.75
N GLU A 216 -2.22 -5.01 -12.31
CA GLU A 216 -2.42 -4.84 -13.76
C GLU A 216 -1.09 -4.92 -14.52
N THR A 217 -0.11 -4.12 -14.12
CA THR A 217 1.19 -4.00 -14.79
C THR A 217 2.04 -5.27 -14.68
N THR A 218 1.77 -6.11 -13.69
CA THR A 218 2.40 -7.44 -13.51
C THR A 218 1.59 -8.58 -14.16
N GLY A 219 0.59 -8.25 -14.97
CA GLY A 219 -0.20 -9.21 -15.74
C GLY A 219 -1.29 -9.94 -14.95
N ARG A 220 -1.53 -9.58 -13.69
CA ARG A 220 -2.62 -10.11 -12.85
C ARG A 220 -3.93 -9.38 -13.12
N THR A 221 -4.32 -9.34 -14.39
CA THR A 221 -5.44 -8.52 -14.90
C THR A 221 -6.79 -8.88 -14.28
N ASN A 222 -7.04 -10.16 -13.98
CA ASN A 222 -8.26 -10.56 -13.27
C ASN A 222 -8.30 -10.00 -11.84
N ALA A 223 -7.19 -10.10 -11.10
CA ALA A 223 -7.09 -9.55 -9.75
C ALA A 223 -7.21 -8.01 -9.76
N ALA A 224 -6.55 -7.34 -10.72
CA ALA A 224 -6.69 -5.91 -10.93
C ALA A 224 -8.14 -5.50 -11.23
N ALA A 225 -8.85 -6.25 -12.08
CA ALA A 225 -10.26 -5.99 -12.39
C ALA A 225 -11.15 -6.09 -11.15
N VAL A 226 -10.90 -7.08 -10.28
CA VAL A 226 -11.58 -7.19 -8.98
C VAL A 226 -11.26 -5.98 -8.11
N ALA A 227 -9.98 -5.65 -7.93
CA ALA A 227 -9.55 -4.51 -7.12
C ALA A 227 -10.15 -3.19 -7.58
N TYR A 228 -10.16 -2.89 -8.89
CA TYR A 228 -10.80 -1.69 -9.40
C TYR A 228 -12.32 -1.68 -9.18
N SER A 229 -12.98 -2.83 -9.22
CA SER A 229 -14.41 -2.94 -8.89
C SER A 229 -14.67 -2.70 -7.40
N THR A 230 -13.79 -3.22 -6.53
CA THR A 230 -13.80 -2.98 -5.09
C THR A 230 -13.63 -1.48 -4.81
N ALA A 231 -12.66 -0.84 -5.45
CA ALA A 231 -12.40 0.59 -5.31
C ALA A 231 -13.58 1.46 -5.76
N GLU A 232 -14.21 1.14 -6.90
CA GLU A 232 -15.39 1.88 -7.39
C GLU A 232 -16.57 1.78 -6.41
N SER A 233 -16.75 0.61 -5.79
CA SER A 233 -17.82 0.40 -4.81
C SER A 233 -17.53 1.10 -3.47
N THR A 234 -16.26 1.17 -3.08
CA THR A 234 -15.81 1.74 -1.81
C THR A 234 -15.76 3.26 -1.83
N TRP A 235 -15.28 3.83 -2.93
CA TRP A 235 -15.15 5.28 -3.11
C TRP A 235 -15.94 5.75 -4.34
N PRO A 236 -17.29 5.72 -4.28
CA PRO A 236 -18.13 6.02 -5.43
C PRO A 236 -17.97 7.47 -5.91
N GLY A 237 -17.53 8.39 -5.05
CA GLY A 237 -17.29 9.80 -5.38
C GLY A 237 -15.98 10.09 -6.11
N GLN A 238 -15.25 9.08 -6.60
CA GLN A 238 -13.98 9.28 -7.30
C GLN A 238 -13.97 8.70 -8.72
N PRO A 239 -13.51 9.46 -9.73
CA PRO A 239 -13.54 9.01 -11.12
C PRO A 239 -12.47 7.97 -11.47
N ALA A 240 -11.43 7.86 -10.64
CA ALA A 240 -10.23 7.08 -10.99
C ALA A 240 -10.50 5.57 -11.08
N ALA A 241 -11.32 5.00 -10.19
CA ALA A 241 -11.65 3.57 -10.22
C ALA A 241 -12.47 3.16 -11.47
N PRO A 242 -13.64 3.78 -11.77
CA PRO A 242 -14.38 3.43 -12.99
C PRO A 242 -13.60 3.74 -14.27
N MET A 243 -12.76 4.79 -14.26
CA MET A 243 -11.81 5.07 -15.34
C MET A 243 -10.81 3.92 -15.53
N ALA A 244 -10.17 3.44 -14.47
CA ALA A 244 -9.21 2.35 -14.53
C ALA A 244 -9.85 1.04 -15.06
N ARG A 245 -11.10 0.74 -14.70
CA ARG A 245 -11.83 -0.41 -15.28
C ARG A 245 -12.02 -0.27 -16.78
N GLY A 246 -12.34 0.93 -17.27
CA GLY A 246 -12.45 1.21 -18.70
C GLY A 246 -11.12 1.05 -19.42
N ASN A 247 -10.03 1.58 -18.84
CA ASN A 247 -8.68 1.45 -19.39
C ASN A 247 -8.22 -0.02 -19.45
N LEU A 248 -8.47 -0.80 -18.40
CA LEU A 248 -8.16 -2.22 -18.37
C LEU A 248 -8.98 -2.99 -19.42
N ALA A 249 -10.29 -2.71 -19.54
CA ALA A 249 -11.12 -3.33 -20.56
C ALA A 249 -10.62 -3.00 -21.98
N TRP A 250 -10.18 -1.75 -22.20
CA TRP A 250 -9.59 -1.32 -23.46
C TRP A 250 -8.30 -2.06 -23.78
N GLN A 251 -7.37 -2.15 -22.81
CA GLN A 251 -6.11 -2.89 -22.94
C GLN A 251 -6.33 -4.37 -23.27
N LEU A 252 -7.39 -4.97 -22.73
CA LEU A 252 -7.79 -6.36 -23.00
C LEU A 252 -8.54 -6.54 -24.33
N GLY A 253 -8.67 -5.50 -25.16
CA GLY A 253 -9.39 -5.54 -26.43
C GLY A 253 -10.91 -5.61 -26.29
N ARG A 254 -11.46 -5.43 -25.09
CA ARG A 254 -12.91 -5.49 -24.81
C ARG A 254 -13.55 -4.13 -25.05
N GLN A 255 -13.53 -3.68 -26.30
CA GLN A 255 -13.93 -2.32 -26.70
C GLN A 255 -15.36 -1.94 -26.28
N HIS A 256 -16.33 -2.84 -26.44
CA HIS A 256 -17.69 -2.61 -25.96
C HIS A 256 -17.76 -2.45 -24.43
N ALA A 257 -17.04 -3.28 -23.67
CA ALA A 257 -16.99 -3.15 -22.22
C ALA A 257 -16.33 -1.83 -21.81
N ALA A 258 -15.21 -1.47 -22.44
CA ALA A 258 -14.52 -0.19 -22.21
C ALA A 258 -15.47 1.00 -22.44
N THR A 259 -16.21 1.00 -23.55
CA THR A 259 -17.23 2.01 -23.86
C THR A 259 -18.26 2.13 -22.73
N GLN A 260 -18.77 0.99 -22.22
CA GLN A 260 -19.73 1.00 -21.12
C GLN A 260 -19.13 1.54 -19.81
N HIS A 261 -17.87 1.22 -19.51
CA HIS A 261 -17.17 1.79 -18.34
C HIS A 261 -17.00 3.30 -18.47
N PHE A 262 -16.43 3.79 -19.57
CA PHE A 262 -16.24 5.23 -19.77
C PHE A 262 -17.56 6.00 -19.82
N LEU A 263 -18.61 5.41 -20.41
CA LEU A 263 -19.94 6.00 -20.41
C LEU A 263 -20.52 6.12 -19.00
N ARG A 264 -20.30 5.13 -18.13
CA ARG A 264 -20.66 5.25 -16.70
C ARG A 264 -19.81 6.31 -16.00
N THR A 265 -18.52 6.39 -16.29
CA THR A 265 -17.62 7.42 -15.73
C THR A 265 -18.15 8.82 -16.03
N VAL A 266 -18.45 9.16 -17.29
CA VAL A 266 -18.93 10.52 -17.64
C VAL A 266 -20.35 10.81 -17.17
N ARG A 267 -21.17 9.79 -16.93
CA ARG A 267 -22.51 9.96 -16.33
C ARG A 267 -22.43 10.33 -14.87
N HIS A 268 -21.46 9.77 -14.13
CA HIS A 268 -21.28 10.08 -12.72
C HIS A 268 -20.38 11.30 -12.48
N PHE A 269 -19.41 11.52 -13.38
CA PHE A 269 -18.43 12.60 -13.32
C PHE A 269 -18.45 13.41 -14.63
N PRO A 270 -19.50 14.21 -14.87
CA PRO A 270 -19.64 14.96 -16.12
C PRO A 270 -18.53 15.99 -16.33
N ASP A 271 -17.92 16.52 -15.26
CA ASP A 271 -16.83 17.50 -15.36
C ASP A 271 -15.44 16.85 -15.58
N PHE A 272 -15.36 15.51 -15.66
CA PHE A 272 -14.10 14.79 -15.81
C PHE A 272 -13.72 14.64 -17.30
N ALA A 273 -12.93 15.59 -17.80
CA ALA A 273 -12.53 15.69 -19.20
C ALA A 273 -11.85 14.42 -19.75
N GLU A 274 -11.00 13.76 -18.97
CA GLU A 274 -10.35 12.50 -19.34
C GLU A 274 -11.37 11.39 -19.62
N GLY A 275 -12.47 11.35 -18.86
CA GLY A 275 -13.59 10.43 -19.06
C GLY A 275 -14.19 10.57 -20.46
N TRP A 276 -14.45 11.81 -20.84
CA TRP A 276 -15.00 12.13 -22.16
C TRP A 276 -14.04 11.81 -23.29
N ASN A 277 -12.75 12.11 -23.12
CA ASN A 277 -11.74 11.76 -24.11
C ASN A 277 -11.66 10.25 -24.34
N ASN A 278 -11.57 9.46 -23.26
CA ASN A 278 -11.46 8.01 -23.39
C ASN A 278 -12.76 7.39 -23.92
N LEU A 279 -13.92 7.95 -23.57
CA LEU A 279 -15.20 7.56 -24.17
C LEU A 279 -15.22 7.86 -25.68
N ALA A 280 -14.70 9.00 -26.12
CA ALA A 280 -14.66 9.37 -27.53
C ALA A 280 -13.89 8.35 -28.37
N PHE A 281 -12.67 8.00 -27.96
CA PHE A 281 -11.87 6.97 -28.63
C PHE A 281 -12.54 5.58 -28.59
N ALA A 282 -13.18 5.23 -27.47
CA ALA A 282 -13.90 3.95 -27.38
C ALA A 282 -15.12 3.89 -28.29
N LEU A 283 -15.85 5.00 -28.44
CA LEU A 283 -16.98 5.12 -29.37
C LEU A 283 -16.54 5.05 -30.82
N ASP A 284 -15.44 5.72 -31.17
CA ASP A 284 -14.90 5.69 -32.53
C ASP A 284 -14.53 4.25 -32.93
N ALA A 285 -13.79 3.56 -32.05
CA ALA A 285 -13.39 2.17 -32.27
C ALA A 285 -14.57 1.17 -32.30
N THR A 286 -15.71 1.51 -31.72
CA THR A 286 -16.93 0.68 -31.77
C THR A 286 -17.91 1.09 -32.89
N GLY A 287 -17.49 1.97 -33.80
CA GLY A 287 -18.26 2.35 -34.99
C GLY A 287 -19.29 3.46 -34.74
N CYS A 288 -19.08 4.29 -33.72
CA CYS A 288 -19.96 5.41 -33.35
C CYS A 288 -19.29 6.79 -33.55
N PRO A 289 -18.81 7.13 -34.76
CA PRO A 289 -17.95 8.30 -34.99
C PRO A 289 -18.63 9.65 -34.69
N ILE A 290 -19.94 9.78 -34.93
CA ILE A 290 -20.68 11.01 -34.60
C ILE A 290 -20.81 11.18 -33.08
N THR A 291 -21.07 10.09 -32.36
CA THR A 291 -21.14 10.11 -30.89
C THR A 291 -19.75 10.33 -30.29
N ALA A 292 -18.72 9.75 -30.91
CA ALA A 292 -17.32 9.98 -30.55
C ALA A 292 -16.93 11.46 -30.70
N HIS A 293 -17.29 12.09 -31.81
CA HIS A 293 -17.06 13.53 -32.03
C HIS A 293 -17.72 14.40 -30.95
N ALA A 294 -18.96 14.09 -30.57
CA ALA A 294 -19.65 14.82 -29.50
C ALA A 294 -18.94 14.65 -28.15
N ALA A 295 -18.50 13.43 -27.81
CA ALA A 295 -17.73 13.17 -26.59
C ALA A 295 -16.36 13.88 -26.61
N ALA A 296 -15.65 13.86 -27.74
CA ALA A 296 -14.37 14.56 -27.92
C ALA A 296 -14.54 16.08 -27.78
N SER A 297 -15.63 16.63 -28.33
CA SER A 297 -15.97 18.05 -28.22
C SER A 297 -16.21 18.44 -26.75
N CYS A 298 -16.87 17.58 -25.97
CA CYS A 298 -17.06 17.80 -24.54
C CYS A 298 -15.73 17.79 -23.78
N ALA A 299 -14.85 16.82 -24.06
CA ALA A 299 -13.50 16.76 -23.47
C ALA A 299 -12.69 18.02 -23.79
N ALA A 300 -12.73 18.48 -25.04
CA ALA A 300 -12.05 19.68 -25.50
C ALA A 300 -12.61 20.96 -24.87
N MET A 301 -13.91 21.03 -24.60
CA MET A 301 -14.52 22.16 -23.89
C MET A 301 -14.09 22.21 -22.42
N LEU A 302 -14.08 21.06 -21.75
CA LEU A 302 -13.69 20.93 -20.34
C LEU A 302 -12.19 21.15 -20.10
N ALA A 303 -11.34 20.69 -21.01
CA ALA A 303 -9.88 20.88 -20.91
C ALA A 303 -9.24 21.22 -22.28
N PRO A 304 -9.42 22.45 -22.79
CA PRO A 304 -9.00 22.84 -24.14
C PRO A 304 -7.49 22.69 -24.37
N ALA A 305 -6.67 23.03 -23.37
CA ALA A 305 -5.23 22.92 -23.46
C ALA A 305 -4.74 21.48 -23.66
N ARG A 306 -5.52 20.49 -23.22
CA ARG A 306 -5.17 19.06 -23.30
C ARG A 306 -5.83 18.35 -24.48
N PHE A 307 -7.10 18.64 -24.75
CA PHE A 307 -7.90 17.88 -25.72
C PHE A 307 -8.37 18.69 -26.93
N GLY A 308 -8.09 20.00 -27.00
CA GLY A 308 -8.53 20.89 -28.08
C GLY A 308 -7.96 20.59 -29.47
N ASN A 309 -6.93 19.73 -29.56
CA ASN A 309 -6.33 19.29 -30.82
C ASN A 309 -6.60 17.81 -31.13
N SER A 310 -7.61 17.21 -30.49
CA SER A 310 -7.97 15.80 -30.74
C SER A 310 -8.37 15.59 -32.21
N GLU A 311 -7.89 14.51 -32.82
CA GLU A 311 -8.23 14.14 -34.20
C GLU A 311 -9.73 13.85 -34.40
N LEU A 312 -10.42 13.48 -33.31
CA LEU A 312 -11.85 13.21 -33.28
C LEU A 312 -12.71 14.49 -33.33
N LEU A 313 -12.09 15.68 -33.27
CA LEU A 313 -12.77 16.97 -33.49
C LEU A 313 -12.99 17.28 -34.97
N ASN A 314 -12.36 16.54 -35.89
CA ASN A 314 -12.60 16.71 -37.31
C ASN A 314 -14.02 16.25 -37.69
N PRO A 315 -14.72 16.95 -38.60
CA PRO A 315 -16.06 16.58 -39.03
C PRO A 315 -16.09 15.15 -39.59
N GLN A 316 -16.98 14.32 -39.04
CA GLN A 316 -17.15 12.93 -39.49
C GLN A 316 -18.30 12.86 -40.51
N PRO A 317 -18.06 12.44 -41.76
CA PRO A 317 -19.12 12.28 -42.75
C PRO A 317 -19.95 11.01 -42.48
N GLY A 318 -21.28 11.14 -42.43
CA GLY A 318 -22.21 10.00 -42.31
C GLY A 318 -23.46 10.29 -41.48
N ALA A 319 -24.35 9.31 -41.37
CA ALA A 319 -25.45 9.30 -40.41
C ALA A 319 -25.05 8.46 -39.19
N ALA A 320 -25.59 8.76 -38.00
CA ALA A 320 -25.31 7.97 -36.81
C ALA A 320 -25.87 6.56 -37.02
N PRO A 321 -25.05 5.50 -36.96
CA PRO A 321 -25.57 4.15 -37.10
C PRO A 321 -26.53 3.82 -35.94
N ASP A 322 -27.54 3.01 -36.22
CA ASP A 322 -28.48 2.53 -35.20
C ASP A 322 -27.71 1.77 -34.11
N GLY A 323 -27.95 2.12 -32.84
CA GLY A 323 -27.39 1.40 -31.68
C GLY A 323 -26.22 2.09 -30.95
N CYS A 324 -25.81 3.29 -31.35
CA CYS A 324 -24.83 4.06 -30.57
C CYS A 324 -25.40 4.52 -29.21
N PRO A 325 -24.62 4.46 -28.13
CA PRO A 325 -25.12 4.82 -26.80
C PRO A 325 -25.36 6.33 -26.68
N ALA A 326 -26.45 6.71 -26.01
CA ALA A 326 -26.71 8.10 -25.68
C ALA A 326 -25.73 8.63 -24.63
N LEU A 327 -25.10 9.78 -24.95
CA LEU A 327 -24.23 10.53 -24.05
C LEU A 327 -25.07 11.29 -23.00
N PRO A 328 -24.54 11.51 -21.78
CA PRO A 328 -25.11 12.51 -20.89
C PRO A 328 -24.90 13.93 -21.46
N ALA A 329 -25.57 14.92 -20.88
CA ALA A 329 -25.31 16.32 -21.23
C ALA A 329 -23.87 16.68 -20.87
N CYS A 330 -23.18 17.36 -21.80
CA CYS A 330 -21.90 17.97 -21.48
C CYS A 330 -22.15 19.17 -20.55
N PRO A 331 -21.41 19.30 -19.44
CA PRO A 331 -21.53 20.45 -18.55
C PRO A 331 -21.17 21.76 -19.28
N PRO A 332 -21.73 22.90 -18.82
CA PRO A 332 -21.56 24.20 -19.46
C PRO A 332 -20.14 24.80 -19.32
#